data_AF-A0A0A8K7T7-F1
#
_entry.id   AF-A0A0A8K7T7-F1
#
_cell.length_a   1.000
_cell.length_b   1.000
_cell.length_c   1.000
_cell.angle_alpha   90.00
_cell.angle_beta   90.00
_cell.angle_gamma   90.00
#
_symmetry.space_group_name_H-M   'P 1'
#
loop_
_entity.id
_entity.type
_entity.pdbx_description
1 polymer ?
#
loop_
_entity_poly.entity_id
_entity_poly.type
_entity_poly.pdbx_seq_one_letter_code
_entity_poly.pdbx_strand_id
1 'polypeptide(L)'
;IQSEIDTCNRYAFVQNVTIPGCESKLITNYYCQGFCNSFVWPNTGMDLTFVKSCLPDQKETKFIKLKCPGRRKGYKLKALFYVKTCKC
;
A
#
# COMPACT_ATOMS: atom_id res chain seq x y z
N ILE A 1 22.39 -21.03 12.42
CA ILE A 1 21.20 -20.17 12.65
C ILE A 1 20.44 -20.15 11.34
N GLN A 2 19.33 -20.88 11.26
CA GLN A 2 18.48 -20.92 10.07
C GLN A 2 17.83 -19.53 9.97
N SER A 3 18.24 -18.70 9.00
CA SER A 3 17.51 -17.45 8.76
C SER A 3 16.15 -17.82 8.18
N GLU A 4 15.07 -17.58 8.91
CA GLU A 4 13.74 -17.60 8.31
C GLU A 4 13.73 -16.60 7.16
N ILE A 5 13.34 -17.09 5.98
CA ILE A 5 13.34 -16.31 4.75
C ILE A 5 12.31 -15.20 4.91
N ASP A 6 12.74 -13.94 4.77
CA ASP A 6 11.83 -12.78 4.72
C ASP A 6 10.75 -13.05 3.65
N THR A 7 9.47 -13.00 4.04
CA THR A 7 8.34 -13.09 3.11
C THR A 7 7.60 -11.77 3.09
N CYS A 8 7.49 -11.13 1.94
CA CYS A 8 6.69 -9.91 1.81
C CYS A 8 6.04 -9.87 0.43
N ASN A 9 4.73 -10.07 0.42
CA ASN A 9 3.97 -10.26 -0.79
C ASN A 9 2.93 -9.17 -0.97
N ARG A 10 2.50 -9.03 -2.22
CA ARG A 10 1.48 -8.09 -2.64
C ARG A 10 0.17 -8.84 -2.90
N TYR A 11 -0.91 -8.41 -2.26
CA TYR A 11 -2.24 -9.01 -2.39
C TYR A 11 -3.22 -8.04 -3.03
N ALA A 12 -4.05 -8.55 -3.94
CA ALA A 12 -5.08 -7.76 -4.59
C ALA A 12 -6.28 -7.56 -3.66
N PHE A 13 -6.88 -6.38 -3.70
CA PHE A 13 -8.13 -6.09 -3.01
C PHE A 13 -9.02 -5.16 -3.83
N VAL A 14 -10.33 -5.19 -3.58
CA VAL A 14 -11.29 -4.29 -4.21
C VAL A 14 -11.40 -3.03 -3.36
N GLN A 15 -11.02 -1.90 -3.94
CA GLN A 15 -11.12 -0.59 -3.31
C GLN A 15 -12.32 0.16 -3.88
N ASN A 16 -13.20 0.64 -3.00
CA ASN A 16 -14.27 1.55 -3.39
C ASN A 16 -13.77 3.00 -3.42
N VAL A 17 -13.78 3.62 -4.59
CA VAL A 17 -13.33 5.00 -4.78
C VAL A 17 -14.53 5.93 -4.82
N THR A 18 -14.62 6.77 -3.80
CA THR A 18 -15.71 7.74 -3.65
C THR A 18 -15.20 9.17 -3.70
N ILE A 19 -16.02 10.06 -4.26
CA ILE A 19 -15.89 11.51 -4.19
C ILE A 19 -17.29 12.07 -3.91
N PRO A 20 -17.45 13.01 -2.96
CA PRO A 20 -18.73 13.69 -2.74
C PRO A 20 -19.31 14.29 -4.02
N GLY A 21 -20.56 13.94 -4.34
CA GLY A 21 -21.26 14.38 -5.55
C GLY A 21 -20.91 13.61 -6.83
N CYS A 22 -20.25 12.45 -6.72
CA CYS A 22 -19.90 11.57 -7.83
C CYS A 22 -20.35 10.13 -7.58
N GLU A 23 -20.60 9.38 -8.65
CA GLU A 23 -20.85 7.95 -8.61
C GLU A 23 -19.59 7.21 -8.14
N SER A 24 -19.77 6.28 -7.21
CA SER A 24 -18.68 5.47 -6.66
C SER A 24 -18.18 4.46 -7.70
N LYS A 25 -16.87 4.15 -7.68
CA LYS A 25 -16.26 3.19 -8.60
C LYS A 25 -15.41 2.18 -7.87
N LEU A 26 -15.63 0.91 -8.15
CA LEU A 26 -14.78 -0.19 -7.67
C LEU A 26 -13.55 -0.33 -8.57
N ILE A 27 -12.38 -0.47 -7.94
CA ILE A 27 -11.10 -0.73 -8.62
C ILE A 27 -10.38 -1.88 -7.91
N THR A 28 -9.51 -2.59 -8.62
CA THR A 28 -8.56 -3.52 -7.98
C THR A 28 -7.28 -2.77 -7.66
N ASN A 29 -6.96 -2.64 -6.37
CA ASN A 29 -5.67 -2.14 -5.90
C ASN A 29 -4.96 -3.26 -5.11
N TYR A 30 -3.82 -2.95 -4.52
CA TYR A 30 -2.99 -3.93 -3.84
C TYR A 30 -2.45 -3.40 -2.51
N TYR A 31 -2.25 -4.31 -1.56
CA TYR A 31 -1.62 -4.03 -0.27
C TYR A 31 -0.46 -5.00 -0.01
N CYS A 32 0.43 -4.64 0.91
CA CYS A 32 1.57 -5.45 1.30
C CYS A 32 1.29 -6.19 2.60
N GLN A 33 1.64 -7.47 2.66
CA GLN A 33 1.55 -8.27 3.86
C GLN A 33 2.62 -9.38 3.85
N GLY A 34 3.20 -9.67 5.01
CA GLY A 34 4.21 -10.71 5.16
C GLY A 34 4.94 -10.65 6.50
N PHE A 35 5.96 -11.51 6.62
CA PHE A 35 6.83 -11.64 7.79
C PHE A 35 8.23 -11.16 7.44
N CYS A 36 8.72 -10.16 8.18
CA CYS A 36 10.05 -9.60 8.01
C CYS A 36 10.84 -9.79 9.30
N ASN A 37 12.13 -10.08 9.15
CA ASN A 37 13.03 -10.28 10.28
C ASN A 37 13.20 -9.02 11.13
N SER A 38 13.25 -9.23 12.43
CA SER A 38 13.65 -8.23 13.42
C SER A 38 14.56 -8.88 14.45
N PHE A 39 15.56 -8.15 14.95
CA PHE A 39 16.44 -8.62 16.01
C PHE A 39 16.73 -7.52 17.03
N VAL A 40 16.97 -7.94 18.26
CA VAL A 40 17.45 -7.09 19.36
C VAL A 40 18.75 -7.70 19.85
N TRP A 41 19.83 -6.95 19.79
CA TRP A 41 21.12 -7.34 20.31
C TRP A 41 21.35 -6.62 21.64
N PRO A 42 21.38 -7.34 22.78
CA PRO A 42 21.61 -6.72 24.08
C PRO A 42 23.06 -6.24 24.18
N ASN A 43 23.27 -5.03 24.68
CA ASN A 43 24.62 -4.48 24.90
C ASN A 43 24.69 -3.73 26.24
N THR A 44 25.86 -3.69 26.87
CA THR A 44 26.14 -3.05 28.17
C THR A 44 26.10 -1.51 28.15
N GLY A 45 25.17 -0.92 27.38
CA GLY A 45 25.00 0.54 27.30
C GLY A 45 23.76 0.98 26.52
N MET A 46 23.42 0.30 25.43
CA MET A 46 22.15 0.51 24.71
C MET A 46 21.87 -0.69 23.81
N ASP A 47 20.65 -1.22 23.88
CA ASP A 47 20.23 -2.33 23.03
C ASP A 47 20.14 -1.89 21.57
N LEU A 48 20.77 -2.65 20.66
CA LEU A 48 20.67 -2.42 19.23
C LEU A 48 19.44 -3.15 18.70
N THR A 49 18.46 -2.38 18.22
CA THR A 49 17.21 -2.92 17.67
C THR A 49 17.17 -2.70 16.16
N PHE A 50 16.92 -3.78 15.42
CA PHE A 50 16.71 -3.74 13.97
C PHE A 50 15.36 -4.36 13.64
N VAL A 51 14.50 -3.60 12.97
CA VAL A 51 13.14 -4.02 12.61
C VAL A 51 12.94 -3.73 11.13
N LYS A 52 12.68 -4.77 10.33
CA LYS A 52 12.13 -4.61 8.99
C LYS A 52 10.61 -4.68 9.05
N SER A 53 9.95 -4.07 8.09
CA SER A 53 8.49 -4.11 7.96
C SER A 53 8.12 -4.26 6.50
N CYS A 54 7.10 -5.08 6.22
CA CYS A 54 6.65 -5.33 4.85
C CYS A 54 5.90 -4.09 4.34
N LEU A 55 6.55 -3.32 3.46
CA LEU A 55 6.05 -2.03 2.97
C LEU A 55 6.08 -1.96 1.43
N PRO A 56 5.31 -1.04 0.82
CA PRO A 56 5.38 -0.81 -0.63
C PRO A 56 6.75 -0.26 -1.03
N ASP A 57 7.48 -1.01 -1.86
CA ASP A 57 8.78 -0.65 -2.42
C ASP A 57 8.62 0.27 -3.64
N GLN A 58 7.72 -0.11 -4.56
CA GLN A 58 7.35 0.72 -5.70
C GLN A 58 5.86 1.06 -5.68
N LYS A 59 5.58 2.33 -6.00
CA LYS A 59 4.24 2.91 -6.04
C LYS A 59 4.00 3.57 -7.39
N GLU A 60 2.79 3.45 -7.93
CA GLU A 60 2.37 4.16 -9.14
C GLU A 60 1.17 5.05 -8.82
N THR A 61 1.19 6.31 -9.24
CA THR A 61 0.02 7.19 -9.14
C THR A 61 -0.86 7.03 -10.37
N LYS A 62 -2.12 6.65 -10.19
CA LYS A 62 -3.13 6.61 -11.26
C LYS A 62 -4.25 7.60 -11.01
N PHE A 63 -4.73 8.23 -12.09
CA PHE A 63 -5.88 9.11 -12.07
C PHE A 63 -7.15 8.34 -12.43
N ILE A 64 -8.04 8.16 -11.45
CA ILE A 64 -9.33 7.50 -11.66
C ILE A 64 -10.39 8.54 -11.99
N LYS A 65 -10.99 8.41 -13.17
CA LYS A 65 -12.13 9.21 -13.60
C LYS A 65 -13.42 8.69 -12.97
N LEU A 66 -14.07 9.54 -12.18
CA LEU A 66 -15.38 9.31 -11.56
C LEU A 66 -16.42 10.21 -12.23
N LYS A 67 -17.61 9.66 -12.47
CA LYS A 67 -18.72 10.39 -13.09
C LYS A 67 -19.43 11.23 -12.04
N CYS A 68 -19.64 12.50 -12.32
CA CYS A 68 -20.21 13.46 -11.37
C CYS A 68 -21.32 14.25 -12.08
N PRO A 69 -22.59 13.82 -11.99
CA PRO A 69 -23.69 14.42 -12.74
C PRO A 69 -23.92 15.91 -12.40
N GLY A 70 -23.59 16.35 -11.17
CA GLY A 70 -23.73 17.74 -10.74
C GLY A 70 -22.62 18.70 -11.16
N ARG A 71 -21.64 18.27 -11.98
CA ARG A 71 -20.51 19.12 -12.41
C ARG A 71 -20.60 19.45 -13.91
N ARG A 72 -20.18 20.66 -14.29
CA ARG A 72 -20.13 21.11 -15.71
C ARG A 72 -19.37 20.16 -16.65
N LYS A 73 -18.24 19.59 -16.21
CA LYS A 73 -17.47 18.61 -17.00
C LYS A 73 -18.04 17.18 -16.95
N GLY A 74 -19.01 16.90 -16.07
CA GLY A 74 -19.60 15.57 -15.88
C GLY A 74 -18.70 14.54 -15.18
N TYR A 75 -17.46 14.88 -14.82
CA TYR A 75 -16.52 13.99 -14.16
C TYR A 75 -15.52 14.72 -13.25
N LYS A 76 -14.84 13.94 -12.40
CA LYS A 76 -13.68 14.38 -11.61
C LYS A 76 -12.62 13.28 -11.61
N LEU A 77 -11.35 13.69 -11.64
CA LEU A 77 -10.21 12.78 -11.49
C LEU A 77 -9.83 12.69 -10.01
N LYS A 78 -9.57 11.47 -9.53
CA LYS A 78 -8.95 11.21 -8.22
C LYS A 78 -7.59 10.59 -8.44
N ALA A 79 -6.54 11.20 -7.90
CA ALA A 79 -5.23 10.54 -7.83
C ALA A 79 -5.27 9.47 -6.73
N LEU A 80 -4.80 8.27 -7.06
CA LEU A 80 -4.65 7.15 -6.12
C LEU A 80 -3.30 6.51 -6.32
N PHE A 81 -2.66 6.11 -5.22
CA PHE A 81 -1.44 5.32 -5.26
C PHE A 81 -1.79 3.83 -5.35
N TYR A 82 -1.14 3.16 -6.29
CA TYR A 82 -1.21 1.73 -6.52
C TYR A 82 0.10 1.09 -6.08
N VAL A 83 0.01 0.01 -5.30
CA VAL A 83 1.19 -0.77 -4.91
C VAL A 83 1.63 -1.66 -6.08
N LYS A 84 2.88 -1.52 -6.50
CA LYS A 84 3.50 -2.33 -7.56
C LYS A 84 4.24 -3.52 -7.00
N THR A 85 5.12 -3.27 -6.04
CA THR A 85 5.96 -4.27 -5.38
C THR A 85 5.98 -4.02 -3.88
N CYS A 86 6.25 -5.07 -3.12
CA CYS A 86 6.37 -5.04 -1.66
C CYS A 86 7.72 -5.64 -1.28
N LYS A 87 8.37 -5.10 -0.24
CA LYS A 87 9.62 -5.63 0.31
C LYS A 87 9.69 -5.44 1.83
N CYS A 88 10.52 -6.28 2.44
CA CYS A 88 11.20 -6.01 3.71
C CYS A 88 12.51 -5.24 3.40
#